data_AF-F0R2J0-F1
#
_entry.id   AF-F0R2J0-F1
#
_cell.length_a   1.000
_cell.length_b   1.000
_cell.length_c   1.000
_cell.angle_alpha   90.00
_cell.angle_beta   90.00
_cell.angle_gamma   90.00
#
_symmetry.space_group_name_H-M   'P 1'
#
loop_
_entity.id
_entity.type
_entity.pdbx_description
1 polymer ?
#
loop_
_entity_poly.entity_id
_entity_poly.type
_entity_poly.pdbx_seq_one_letter_code
_entity_poly.pdbx_strand_id
1 'polypeptide(L)'
;MLRNTALTALLCIGSIAAAQESNQPVNDSNTPLHLLKPAYQKGYGVVTAEEVKQDMDRILHYLENNTPTRVVDSRTGSVITDYAKIDEHSQLERGAFRLASYEWGVTYSAMLSAFDATGDEAYRNYAYNRFNFLAEVAPHFRKLADEGKDIDPQMRQILMPHALDDAGAVCASMIKAKLKDPGLKTDALIDNYFDFIINKEYRLSDGTFARLRPYKNSLWLDDMFMGIPSVALMGSYDKSKSQTYYEEAVKQVLQFANRMFVPEKGLFRHGWVESMADHPAFHWGRANGWAILTMCEVLDVLPEDFAGRDKIINLLRAHVRGLAACQGKNGFWHQLLDRNDSYEETSATALYVYCMAHAINKGWIDAMAYGPVVTLGWHAVSSAINDKGQVEGVCVGTGMGFDPAFYYYRPVNVYAAHGYGPALWAGAEMIKLIRQQHIRSNDSAVLFYRTPQQTTEPIFSEE
;
A
#
# COMPACT_ATOMS: atom_id res chain seq x y z
N MET A 1 -23.12 84.42 -13.31
CA MET A 1 -23.42 84.40 -11.86
C MET A 1 -23.68 82.96 -11.45
N LEU A 2 -23.03 82.56 -10.35
CA LEU A 2 -23.02 81.25 -9.71
C LEU A 2 -24.38 80.54 -9.63
N ARG A 3 -24.42 79.20 -9.82
CA ARG A 3 -24.52 78.21 -8.72
C ARG A 3 -24.63 76.75 -9.20
N ASN A 4 -23.71 75.95 -8.66
CA ASN A 4 -23.81 74.58 -8.16
C ASN A 4 -24.40 73.45 -9.02
N THR A 5 -23.49 72.69 -9.62
CA THR A 5 -23.58 71.25 -9.87
C THR A 5 -23.62 70.45 -8.55
N ALA A 6 -24.62 69.59 -8.39
CA ALA A 6 -24.69 68.58 -7.34
C ALA A 6 -23.87 67.34 -7.74
N LEU A 7 -22.93 66.94 -6.89
CA LEU A 7 -22.19 65.68 -6.99
C LEU A 7 -22.65 64.79 -5.83
N THR A 8 -23.35 63.71 -6.13
CA THR A 8 -23.81 62.72 -5.14
C THR A 8 -22.68 61.74 -4.87
N ALA A 9 -22.08 61.80 -3.69
CA ALA A 9 -21.12 60.81 -3.21
C ALA A 9 -21.88 59.64 -2.56
N LEU A 10 -21.83 58.44 -3.15
CA LEU A 10 -22.19 57.19 -2.48
C LEU A 10 -21.03 56.80 -1.56
N LEU A 11 -21.24 56.89 -0.25
CA LEU A 11 -20.38 56.27 0.77
C LEU A 11 -20.83 54.82 0.97
N CYS A 12 -20.07 53.88 0.39
CA CYS A 12 -20.12 52.48 0.79
C CYS A 12 -19.44 52.32 2.15
N ILE A 13 -20.23 52.14 3.21
CA ILE A 13 -19.71 51.78 4.53
C ILE A 13 -19.39 50.28 4.50
N GLY A 14 -18.11 49.96 4.39
CA GLY A 14 -17.61 48.61 4.66
C GLY A 14 -17.63 48.35 6.17
N SER A 15 -18.42 47.37 6.60
CA SER A 15 -18.40 46.87 7.97
C SER A 15 -17.17 46.01 8.21
N ILE A 16 -16.11 46.61 8.75
CA ILE A 16 -15.01 45.90 9.41
C ILE A 16 -15.53 45.51 10.80
N ALA A 17 -16.03 44.29 10.95
CA ALA A 17 -16.24 43.70 12.27
C ALA A 17 -14.89 43.23 12.82
N ALA A 18 -14.21 44.12 13.56
CA ALA A 18 -13.12 43.72 14.42
C ALA A 18 -13.71 42.87 15.55
N ALA A 19 -13.36 41.58 15.60
CA ALA A 19 -13.69 40.70 16.71
C ALA A 19 -13.05 41.27 17.99
N GLN A 20 -13.89 41.69 18.91
CA GLN A 20 -13.49 42.09 20.25
C GLN A 20 -13.21 40.79 21.02
N GLU A 21 -11.94 40.36 21.10
CA GLU A 21 -11.55 39.27 22.00
C GLU A 21 -11.89 39.70 23.44
N SER A 22 -12.95 39.13 24.00
CA SER A 22 -13.35 39.45 25.36
C SER A 22 -12.29 38.88 26.32
N ASN A 23 -11.72 39.74 27.17
CA ASN A 23 -10.74 39.40 28.20
C ASN A 23 -11.32 38.58 29.37
N GLN A 24 -12.46 37.90 29.15
CA GLN A 24 -13.11 37.07 30.16
C GLN A 24 -12.42 35.70 30.23
N PRO A 25 -12.16 35.15 31.42
CA PRO A 25 -11.58 33.82 31.54
C PRO A 25 -12.53 32.78 30.95
N VAL A 26 -12.01 31.93 30.06
CA VAL A 26 -12.71 30.76 29.54
C VAL A 26 -12.98 29.79 30.68
N ASN A 27 -14.24 29.47 30.93
CA ASN A 27 -14.66 28.55 31.99
C ASN A 27 -15.94 27.80 31.61
N ASP A 28 -16.36 26.88 32.47
CA ASP A 28 -17.52 26.00 32.28
C ASP A 28 -18.84 26.76 32.06
N SER A 29 -19.03 27.91 32.73
CA SER A 29 -20.29 28.65 32.67
C SER A 29 -20.45 29.53 31.43
N ASN A 30 -19.36 29.83 30.72
CA ASN A 30 -19.39 30.79 29.60
C ASN A 30 -18.87 30.23 28.26
N THR A 31 -18.40 28.98 28.23
CA THR A 31 -17.80 28.38 27.04
C THR A 31 -18.19 26.90 26.94
N PRO A 32 -18.57 26.38 25.75
CA PRO A 32 -18.72 24.95 25.54
C PRO A 32 -17.34 24.28 25.51
N LEU A 33 -16.78 23.98 26.68
CA LEU A 33 -15.41 23.46 26.81
C LEU A 33 -15.18 22.15 26.02
N HIS A 34 -16.24 21.34 25.87
CA HIS A 34 -16.22 20.09 25.11
C HIS A 34 -16.06 20.29 23.58
N LEU A 35 -16.24 21.51 23.06
CA LEU A 35 -16.02 21.87 21.66
C LEU A 35 -14.71 22.63 21.43
N LEU A 36 -13.87 22.78 22.46
CA LEU A 36 -12.54 23.38 22.29
C LEU A 36 -11.71 22.54 21.31
N LYS A 37 -11.05 23.22 20.37
CA LYS A 37 -10.22 22.57 19.37
C LYS A 37 -9.05 21.83 20.04
N PRO A 38 -8.93 20.50 19.86
CA PRO A 38 -7.80 19.77 20.41
C PRO A 38 -6.48 20.13 19.73
N ALA A 39 -5.38 20.03 20.48
CA ALA A 39 -4.03 20.31 20.00
C ALA A 39 -3.40 19.09 19.30
N TYR A 40 -4.00 18.65 18.18
CA TYR A 40 -3.49 17.51 17.42
C TYR A 40 -2.08 17.80 16.84
N GLN A 41 -1.18 16.81 16.92
CA GLN A 41 0.16 16.90 16.33
C GLN A 41 0.14 16.61 14.83
N LYS A 42 -0.85 15.85 14.37
CA LYS A 42 -1.12 15.47 12.97
C LYS A 42 -2.54 15.88 12.58
N GLY A 43 -2.92 15.67 11.32
CA GLY A 43 -4.27 15.94 10.85
C GLY A 43 -5.34 15.13 11.60
N TYR A 44 -6.52 15.73 11.76
CA TYR A 44 -7.71 15.06 12.28
C TYR A 44 -8.96 15.68 11.64
N GLY A 45 -9.99 14.87 11.41
CA GLY A 45 -11.26 15.31 10.85
C GLY A 45 -11.66 14.53 9.60
N VAL A 46 -12.80 14.92 9.02
CA VAL A 46 -13.27 14.36 7.75
C VAL A 46 -12.34 14.80 6.62
N VAL A 47 -12.01 13.88 5.73
CA VAL A 47 -11.11 14.09 4.59
C VAL A 47 -11.92 14.10 3.31
N THR A 48 -11.56 14.97 2.36
CA THR A 48 -12.18 15.03 1.03
C THR A 48 -11.43 14.15 0.01
N ALA A 49 -12.13 13.70 -1.03
CA ALA A 49 -11.51 12.93 -2.11
C ALA A 49 -10.47 13.77 -2.87
N GLU A 50 -10.69 15.08 -2.96
CA GLU A 50 -9.82 16.04 -3.62
C GLU A 50 -8.48 16.20 -2.88
N GLU A 51 -8.51 16.32 -1.54
CA GLU A 51 -7.28 16.36 -0.72
C GLU A 51 -6.48 15.07 -0.87
N VAL A 52 -7.15 13.91 -0.81
CA VAL A 52 -6.51 12.60 -1.01
C VAL A 52 -5.85 12.51 -2.38
N LYS A 53 -6.56 12.95 -3.43
CA LYS A 53 -6.06 12.95 -4.81
C LYS A 53 -4.83 13.85 -4.97
N GLN A 54 -4.83 15.03 -4.35
CA GLN A 54 -3.68 15.94 -4.41
C GLN A 54 -2.41 15.31 -3.80
N ASP A 55 -2.55 14.58 -2.70
CA ASP A 55 -1.43 13.83 -2.10
C ASP A 55 -0.92 12.72 -3.02
N MET A 56 -1.82 11.95 -3.62
CA MET A 56 -1.48 10.90 -4.58
C MET A 56 -0.79 11.47 -5.83
N ASP A 57 -1.25 12.62 -6.34
CA ASP A 57 -0.67 13.26 -7.51
C ASP A 57 0.75 13.75 -7.24
N ARG A 58 1.05 14.27 -6.04
CA ARG A 58 2.43 14.59 -5.66
C ARG A 58 3.33 13.36 -5.73
N ILE A 59 2.86 12.22 -5.23
CA ILE A 59 3.60 10.95 -5.32
C ILE A 59 3.79 10.55 -6.79
N LEU A 60 2.73 10.55 -7.61
CA LEU A 60 2.82 10.18 -9.02
C LEU A 60 3.88 11.01 -9.76
N HIS A 61 3.79 12.34 -9.67
CA HIS A 61 4.74 13.25 -10.32
C HIS A 61 6.19 13.03 -9.86
N TYR A 62 6.38 12.75 -8.57
CA TYR A 62 7.70 12.39 -8.05
C TYR A 62 8.22 11.10 -8.70
N LEU A 63 7.38 10.08 -8.76
CA LEU A 63 7.75 8.77 -9.29
C LEU A 63 8.04 8.80 -10.79
N GLU A 64 7.29 9.56 -11.59
CA GLU A 64 7.54 9.73 -13.02
C GLU A 64 8.96 10.22 -13.31
N ASN A 65 9.46 11.14 -12.49
CA ASN A 65 10.81 11.69 -12.62
C ASN A 65 11.92 10.78 -12.05
N ASN A 66 11.54 9.76 -11.27
CA ASN A 66 12.49 8.92 -10.53
C ASN A 66 12.52 7.46 -10.98
N THR A 67 11.79 7.12 -12.04
CA THR A 67 11.73 5.77 -12.62
C THR A 67 11.77 5.79 -14.15
N PRO A 68 12.91 6.18 -14.74
CA PRO A 68 13.05 6.29 -16.18
C PRO A 68 12.91 4.93 -16.88
N THR A 69 12.18 4.91 -18.00
CA THR A 69 11.99 3.74 -18.86
C THR A 69 12.88 3.83 -20.10
N ARG A 70 14.20 3.79 -19.88
CA ARG A 70 15.20 3.84 -20.96
C ARG A 70 16.29 2.81 -20.74
N VAL A 71 16.90 2.39 -21.84
CA VAL A 71 18.18 1.66 -21.83
C VAL A 71 19.30 2.65 -22.11
N VAL A 72 20.40 2.56 -21.37
CA VAL A 72 21.59 3.39 -21.52
C VAL A 72 22.84 2.53 -21.58
N ASP A 73 23.88 3.02 -22.25
CA ASP A 73 25.22 2.47 -22.12
C ASP A 73 25.76 2.79 -20.71
N SER A 74 26.15 1.78 -19.94
CA SER A 74 26.60 1.87 -18.55
C SER A 74 27.92 2.64 -18.36
N ARG A 75 28.70 2.83 -19.43
CA ARG A 75 29.99 3.53 -19.41
C ARG A 75 29.82 5.01 -19.70
N THR A 76 28.91 5.35 -20.62
CA THR A 76 28.76 6.72 -21.14
C THR A 76 27.48 7.42 -20.70
N GLY A 77 26.46 6.67 -20.26
CA GLY A 77 25.11 7.18 -19.99
C GLY A 77 24.30 7.51 -21.25
N SER A 78 24.81 7.23 -22.44
CA SER A 78 24.12 7.52 -23.71
C SER A 78 22.89 6.63 -23.86
N VAL A 79 21.76 7.22 -24.25
CA VAL A 79 20.50 6.48 -24.45
C VAL A 79 20.61 5.57 -25.68
N ILE A 80 20.21 4.31 -25.50
CA ILE A 80 20.13 3.29 -26.55
C ILE A 80 18.68 3.16 -26.98
N THR A 81 18.34 3.66 -28.17
CA THR A 81 16.98 3.59 -28.74
C THR A 81 16.81 2.47 -29.76
N ASP A 82 17.91 1.99 -30.34
CA ASP A 82 17.94 0.83 -31.22
C ASP A 82 18.32 -0.40 -30.40
N TYR A 83 17.32 -1.13 -29.90
CA TYR A 83 17.54 -2.27 -29.00
C TYR A 83 18.26 -3.45 -29.67
N ALA A 84 18.38 -3.48 -31.00
CA ALA A 84 19.25 -4.43 -31.68
C ALA A 84 20.74 -4.24 -31.33
N LYS A 85 21.11 -3.06 -30.79
CA LYS A 85 22.46 -2.72 -30.33
C LYS A 85 22.69 -2.98 -28.84
N ILE A 86 21.73 -3.58 -28.13
CA ILE A 86 21.92 -3.95 -26.72
C ILE A 86 23.08 -4.96 -26.61
N ASP A 87 24.07 -4.65 -25.78
CA ASP A 87 25.24 -5.47 -25.51
C ASP A 87 25.50 -5.60 -23.98
N GLU A 88 26.65 -6.17 -23.60
CA GLU A 88 27.07 -6.38 -22.20
C GLU A 88 27.29 -5.08 -21.40
N HIS A 89 27.33 -3.93 -22.08
CA HIS A 89 27.42 -2.63 -21.45
C HIS A 89 26.08 -1.91 -21.37
N SER A 90 24.99 -2.47 -21.90
CA SER A 90 23.64 -1.91 -21.76
C SER A 90 23.06 -2.15 -20.37
N GLN A 91 22.36 -1.15 -19.84
CA GLN A 91 21.58 -1.28 -18.60
C GLN A 91 20.31 -0.43 -18.62
N LEU A 92 19.35 -0.76 -17.77
CA LEU A 92 18.24 0.14 -17.48
C LEU A 92 18.78 1.43 -16.82
N GLU A 93 18.31 2.59 -17.26
CA GLU A 93 18.67 3.89 -16.67
C GLU A 93 18.37 3.88 -15.16
N ARG A 94 19.34 4.33 -14.34
CA ARG A 94 19.21 4.31 -12.88
C ARG A 94 18.50 5.57 -12.39
N GLY A 95 17.22 5.43 -12.07
CA GLY A 95 16.49 6.40 -11.24
C GLY A 95 16.70 6.15 -9.74
N ALA A 96 15.91 6.83 -8.91
CA ALA A 96 15.91 6.58 -7.47
C ALA A 96 15.31 5.22 -7.10
N PHE A 97 14.48 4.64 -7.98
CA PHE A 97 13.82 3.35 -7.74
C PHE A 97 13.96 2.39 -8.90
N ARG A 98 13.98 1.09 -8.58
CA ARG A 98 14.06 -0.01 -9.55
C ARG A 98 12.69 -0.28 -10.15
N LEU A 99 12.63 -0.62 -11.44
CA LEU A 99 11.36 -0.83 -12.14
C LEU A 99 10.69 -2.17 -11.86
N ALA A 100 11.45 -3.16 -11.39
CA ALA A 100 10.99 -4.55 -11.23
C ALA A 100 11.35 -5.16 -9.88
N SER A 101 11.50 -4.32 -8.85
CA SER A 101 11.53 -4.84 -7.48
C SER A 101 10.11 -5.14 -6.99
N TYR A 102 9.96 -5.98 -5.97
CA TYR A 102 8.63 -6.29 -5.44
C TYR A 102 7.89 -5.03 -4.95
N GLU A 103 8.62 -4.05 -4.39
CA GLU A 103 8.04 -2.77 -3.96
C GLU A 103 7.42 -2.01 -5.15
N TRP A 104 8.01 -2.16 -6.34
CA TRP A 104 7.45 -1.60 -7.57
C TRP A 104 6.29 -2.42 -8.12
N GLY A 105 6.27 -3.74 -7.93
CA GLY A 105 5.08 -4.58 -8.15
C GLY A 105 3.86 -4.10 -7.34
N VAL A 106 4.07 -3.75 -6.07
CA VAL A 106 3.04 -3.10 -5.22
C VAL A 106 2.63 -1.77 -5.82
N THR A 107 3.61 -0.95 -6.23
CA THR A 107 3.35 0.37 -6.85
C THR A 107 2.50 0.24 -8.11
N TYR A 108 2.77 -0.71 -9.00
CA TYR A 108 1.94 -0.92 -10.19
C TYR A 108 0.51 -1.34 -9.83
N SER A 109 0.33 -2.25 -8.87
CA SER A 109 -1.00 -2.65 -8.40
C SER A 109 -1.79 -1.46 -7.80
N ALA A 110 -1.10 -0.59 -7.06
CA ALA A 110 -1.65 0.64 -6.52
C ALA A 110 -2.03 1.65 -7.61
N MET A 111 -1.19 1.83 -8.64
CA MET A 111 -1.46 2.69 -9.79
C MET A 111 -2.73 2.26 -10.55
N LEU A 112 -2.89 0.96 -10.79
CA LEU A 112 -4.10 0.43 -11.43
C LEU A 112 -5.35 0.65 -10.56
N SER A 113 -5.21 0.56 -9.24
CA SER A 113 -6.30 0.83 -8.30
C SER A 113 -6.62 2.33 -8.20
N ALA A 114 -5.61 3.19 -8.31
CA ALA A 114 -5.75 4.64 -8.39
C ALA A 114 -6.50 5.07 -9.65
N PHE A 115 -6.21 4.45 -10.79
CA PHE A 115 -6.99 4.65 -12.01
C PHE A 115 -8.46 4.27 -11.79
N ASP A 116 -8.75 3.09 -11.22
CA ASP A 116 -10.14 2.69 -10.96
C ASP A 116 -10.87 3.65 -10.00
N ALA A 117 -10.16 4.17 -9.00
CA ALA A 117 -10.72 5.08 -8.02
C ALA A 117 -10.97 6.49 -8.57
N THR A 118 -10.15 6.95 -9.51
CA THR A 118 -10.11 8.38 -9.91
C THR A 118 -10.57 8.64 -11.33
N GLY A 119 -10.49 7.64 -12.21
CA GLY A 119 -10.63 7.79 -13.66
C GLY A 119 -9.43 8.49 -14.32
N ASP A 120 -8.37 8.80 -13.58
CA ASP A 120 -7.21 9.52 -14.10
C ASP A 120 -6.23 8.57 -14.80
N GLU A 121 -6.20 8.70 -16.12
CA GLU A 121 -5.40 7.90 -17.05
C GLU A 121 -3.90 7.93 -16.76
N ALA A 122 -3.38 8.99 -16.10
CA ALA A 122 -1.96 9.11 -15.79
C ALA A 122 -1.46 7.93 -14.94
N TYR A 123 -2.24 7.46 -13.97
CA TYR A 123 -1.88 6.33 -13.13
C TYR A 123 -1.79 5.01 -13.92
N ARG A 124 -2.78 4.73 -14.78
CA ARG A 124 -2.77 3.51 -15.61
C ARG A 124 -1.61 3.56 -16.61
N ASN A 125 -1.45 4.71 -17.28
CA ASN A 125 -0.39 4.92 -18.25
C ASN A 125 0.99 4.78 -17.62
N TYR A 126 1.18 5.24 -16.38
CA TYR A 126 2.38 4.94 -15.61
C TYR A 126 2.62 3.43 -15.61
N ALA A 127 1.74 2.59 -15.05
CA ALA A 127 1.99 1.15 -14.99
C ALA A 127 2.21 0.51 -16.39
N TYR A 128 1.33 0.80 -17.34
CA TYR A 128 1.34 0.18 -18.67
C TYR A 128 2.59 0.53 -19.48
N ASN A 129 3.06 1.77 -19.41
CA ASN A 129 4.27 2.19 -20.13
C ASN A 129 5.50 1.41 -19.65
N ARG A 130 5.61 1.13 -18.34
CA ARG A 130 6.74 0.37 -17.78
C ARG A 130 6.64 -1.11 -18.14
N PHE A 131 5.44 -1.69 -18.08
CA PHE A 131 5.23 -3.07 -18.50
C PHE A 131 5.58 -3.28 -19.97
N ASN A 132 5.11 -2.38 -20.85
CA ASN A 132 5.45 -2.43 -22.27
C ASN A 132 6.95 -2.26 -22.50
N PHE A 133 7.59 -1.29 -21.84
CA PHE A 133 9.04 -1.11 -21.90
C PHE A 133 9.81 -2.36 -21.47
N LEU A 134 9.48 -2.93 -20.30
CA LEU A 134 10.15 -4.14 -19.80
C LEU A 134 9.94 -5.34 -20.72
N ALA A 135 8.72 -5.53 -21.24
CA ALA A 135 8.40 -6.58 -22.20
C ALA A 135 9.16 -6.40 -23.53
N GLU A 136 9.37 -5.16 -23.97
CA GLU A 136 10.10 -4.84 -25.19
C GLU A 136 11.59 -5.13 -25.06
N VAL A 137 12.23 -4.75 -23.95
CA VAL A 137 13.70 -4.90 -23.78
C VAL A 137 14.12 -6.27 -23.27
N ALA A 138 13.24 -6.99 -22.56
CA ALA A 138 13.56 -8.30 -21.97
C ALA A 138 14.12 -9.34 -22.95
N PRO A 139 13.57 -9.52 -24.17
CA PRO A 139 14.12 -10.46 -25.15
C PRO A 139 15.56 -10.15 -25.58
N HIS A 140 15.94 -8.86 -25.63
CA HIS A 140 17.30 -8.46 -26.02
C HIS A 140 18.32 -8.81 -24.94
N PHE A 141 17.99 -8.56 -23.67
CA PHE A 141 18.82 -8.99 -22.54
C PHE A 141 18.84 -10.51 -22.38
N ARG A 142 17.72 -11.21 -22.64
CA ARG A 142 17.66 -12.67 -22.64
C ARG A 142 18.66 -13.27 -23.63
N LYS A 143 18.71 -12.74 -24.86
CA LYS A 143 19.66 -13.20 -25.88
C LYS A 143 21.11 -13.14 -25.39
N LEU A 144 21.51 -12.05 -24.73
CA LEU A 144 22.85 -11.93 -24.16
C LEU A 144 23.11 -12.95 -23.05
N ALA A 145 22.14 -13.14 -22.15
CA ALA A 145 22.26 -14.14 -21.09
C ALA A 145 22.39 -15.56 -21.64
N ASP A 146 21.63 -15.91 -22.68
CA ASP A 146 21.68 -17.22 -23.34
C ASP A 146 23.03 -17.45 -24.07
N GLU A 147 23.70 -16.38 -24.52
CA GLU A 147 25.06 -16.39 -25.05
C GLU A 147 26.14 -16.49 -23.95
N GLY A 148 25.76 -16.56 -22.67
CA GLY A 148 26.67 -16.62 -21.53
C GLY A 148 27.33 -15.28 -21.19
N LYS A 149 26.81 -14.16 -21.71
CA LYS A 149 27.32 -12.83 -21.41
C LYS A 149 26.73 -12.29 -20.11
N ASP A 150 27.47 -11.38 -19.48
CA ASP A 150 26.91 -10.62 -18.38
C ASP A 150 25.87 -9.62 -18.88
N ILE A 151 24.81 -9.49 -18.09
CA ILE A 151 23.70 -8.56 -18.31
C ILE A 151 23.46 -7.70 -17.08
N ASP A 152 22.74 -6.59 -17.26
CA ASP A 152 22.26 -5.73 -16.18
C ASP A 152 21.67 -6.57 -15.03
N PRO A 153 22.16 -6.42 -13.77
CA PRO A 153 21.61 -7.11 -12.61
C PRO A 153 20.10 -6.95 -12.43
N GLN A 154 19.50 -5.81 -12.79
CA GLN A 154 18.05 -5.63 -12.71
C GLN A 154 17.32 -6.47 -13.77
N MET A 155 17.87 -6.57 -14.98
CA MET A 155 17.33 -7.47 -16.00
C MET A 155 17.56 -8.94 -15.65
N ARG A 156 18.69 -9.26 -15.01
CA ARG A 156 18.94 -10.61 -14.48
C ARG A 156 17.88 -11.01 -13.45
N GLN A 157 17.49 -10.10 -12.55
CA GLN A 157 16.41 -10.34 -11.59
C GLN A 157 15.09 -10.71 -12.29
N ILE A 158 14.73 -9.97 -13.34
CA ILE A 158 13.51 -10.22 -14.14
C ILE A 158 13.58 -11.56 -14.85
N LEU A 159 14.70 -11.83 -15.52
CA LEU A 159 14.87 -12.96 -16.43
C LEU A 159 15.20 -14.26 -15.70
N MET A 160 15.80 -14.18 -14.52
CA MET A 160 16.30 -15.28 -13.72
C MET A 160 15.99 -14.98 -12.23
N PRO A 161 14.72 -15.01 -11.82
CA PRO A 161 14.35 -14.82 -10.41
C PRO A 161 14.92 -15.95 -9.54
N HIS A 162 15.31 -15.62 -8.30
CA HIS A 162 15.89 -16.57 -7.34
C HIS A 162 15.16 -16.59 -5.98
N ALA A 163 14.21 -15.69 -5.78
CA ALA A 163 13.31 -15.68 -4.63
C ALA A 163 11.94 -15.12 -5.03
N LEU A 164 10.91 -15.38 -4.23
CA LEU A 164 9.60 -14.74 -4.41
C LEU A 164 9.68 -13.20 -4.49
N ASP A 165 10.63 -12.58 -3.78
CA ASP A 165 10.92 -11.13 -3.83
C ASP A 165 11.30 -10.63 -5.24
N ASP A 166 11.76 -11.51 -6.14
CA ASP A 166 12.15 -11.19 -7.51
C ASP A 166 10.99 -11.30 -8.51
N ALA A 167 9.88 -11.93 -8.12
CA ALA A 167 8.84 -12.38 -9.04
C ALA A 167 7.43 -11.96 -8.63
N GLY A 168 7.06 -12.26 -7.39
CA GLY A 168 5.71 -12.19 -6.84
C GLY A 168 4.89 -10.98 -7.23
N ALA A 169 5.15 -9.87 -6.54
CA ALA A 169 4.35 -8.66 -6.66
C ALA A 169 4.34 -8.08 -8.08
N VAL A 170 5.45 -8.20 -8.83
CA VAL A 170 5.51 -7.74 -10.23
C VAL A 170 4.63 -8.62 -11.10
N CYS A 171 4.72 -9.95 -10.97
CA CYS A 171 3.87 -10.90 -11.67
C CYS A 171 2.38 -10.65 -11.37
N ALA A 172 1.99 -10.51 -10.10
CA ALA A 172 0.63 -10.16 -9.70
C ALA A 172 0.14 -8.88 -10.39
N SER A 173 0.96 -7.82 -10.41
CA SER A 173 0.60 -6.56 -11.06
C SER A 173 0.45 -6.67 -12.58
N MET A 174 1.28 -7.47 -13.24
CA MET A 174 1.17 -7.74 -14.68
C MET A 174 -0.07 -8.56 -15.01
N ILE A 175 -0.40 -9.58 -14.19
CA ILE A 175 -1.65 -10.36 -14.35
C ILE A 175 -2.87 -9.43 -14.21
N LYS A 176 -2.91 -8.58 -13.17
CA LYS A 176 -3.97 -7.59 -12.98
C LYS A 176 -4.13 -6.68 -14.19
N ALA A 177 -3.02 -6.18 -14.73
CA ALA A 177 -3.04 -5.34 -15.93
C ALA A 177 -3.56 -6.09 -17.15
N LYS A 178 -3.06 -7.31 -17.40
CA LYS A 178 -3.40 -8.15 -18.54
C LYS A 178 -4.85 -8.64 -18.52
N LEU A 179 -5.43 -8.88 -17.33
CA LEU A 179 -6.85 -9.18 -17.16
C LEU A 179 -7.75 -8.00 -17.57
N LYS A 180 -7.29 -6.76 -17.39
CA LYS A 180 -8.02 -5.55 -17.80
C LYS A 180 -7.76 -5.17 -19.26
N ASP A 181 -6.56 -5.41 -19.75
CA ASP A 181 -6.15 -5.16 -21.14
C ASP A 181 -5.43 -6.40 -21.72
N PRO A 182 -6.17 -7.27 -22.43
CA PRO A 182 -5.60 -8.44 -23.09
C PRO A 182 -4.54 -8.11 -24.15
N GLY A 183 -4.46 -6.86 -24.62
CA GLY A 183 -3.49 -6.40 -25.61
C GLY A 183 -2.06 -6.18 -25.07
N LEU A 184 -1.89 -6.09 -23.74
CA LEU A 184 -0.57 -5.92 -23.12
C LEU A 184 0.34 -7.12 -23.39
N LYS A 185 1.59 -6.88 -23.77
CA LYS A 185 2.55 -7.95 -24.17
C LYS A 185 3.35 -8.52 -23.00
N THR A 186 2.68 -8.81 -21.88
CA THR A 186 3.34 -9.25 -20.64
C THR A 186 3.37 -10.77 -20.44
N ASP A 187 2.74 -11.56 -21.32
CA ASP A 187 2.56 -13.01 -21.14
C ASP A 187 3.89 -13.73 -20.88
N ALA A 188 4.92 -13.46 -21.68
CA ALA A 188 6.23 -14.11 -21.52
C ALA A 188 6.92 -13.79 -20.18
N LEU A 189 6.70 -12.59 -19.64
CA LEU A 189 7.22 -12.21 -18.32
C LEU A 189 6.39 -12.87 -17.20
N ILE A 190 5.06 -12.86 -17.34
CA ILE A 190 4.14 -13.55 -16.42
C ILE A 190 4.51 -15.04 -16.33
N ASP A 191 4.65 -15.72 -17.47
CA ASP A 191 4.98 -17.14 -17.54
C ASP A 191 6.34 -17.44 -16.88
N ASN A 192 7.36 -16.63 -17.17
CA ASN A 192 8.70 -16.76 -16.56
C ASN A 192 8.65 -16.59 -15.04
N TYR A 193 7.96 -15.55 -14.55
CA TYR A 193 7.83 -15.32 -13.12
C TYR A 193 7.01 -16.41 -12.45
N PHE A 194 5.89 -16.80 -13.05
CA PHE A 194 4.99 -17.76 -12.44
C PHE A 194 5.56 -19.18 -12.43
N ASP A 195 6.31 -19.57 -13.47
CA ASP A 195 7.08 -20.83 -13.46
C ASP A 195 8.05 -20.88 -12.27
N PHE A 196 8.78 -19.78 -12.01
CA PHE A 196 9.62 -19.71 -10.83
C PHE A 196 8.82 -19.87 -9.53
N ILE A 197 7.75 -19.08 -9.36
CA ILE A 197 6.93 -19.09 -8.14
C ILE A 197 6.38 -20.49 -7.88
N ILE A 198 5.76 -21.13 -8.88
CA ILE A 198 5.02 -22.36 -8.64
C ILE A 198 5.93 -23.60 -8.62
N ASN A 199 6.98 -23.64 -9.46
CA ASN A 199 7.79 -24.85 -9.68
C ASN A 199 9.21 -24.80 -9.09
N LYS A 200 9.80 -23.62 -8.85
CA LYS A 200 11.23 -23.48 -8.48
C LYS A 200 11.45 -22.94 -7.08
N GLU A 201 10.55 -22.11 -6.57
CA GLU A 201 10.66 -21.55 -5.22
C GLU A 201 10.79 -22.67 -4.17
N TYR A 202 11.61 -22.42 -3.16
CA TYR A 202 11.79 -23.37 -2.08
C TYR A 202 10.52 -23.50 -1.23
N ARG A 203 10.23 -24.72 -0.80
CA ARG A 203 9.05 -25.04 0.02
C ARG A 203 9.41 -25.96 1.17
N LEU A 204 8.67 -25.85 2.26
CA LEU A 204 8.64 -26.87 3.30
C LEU A 204 8.10 -28.20 2.73
N SER A 205 8.25 -29.27 3.51
CA SER A 205 7.79 -30.62 3.15
C SER A 205 6.28 -30.70 2.85
N ASP A 206 5.47 -29.82 3.44
CA ASP A 206 4.02 -29.73 3.22
C ASP A 206 3.61 -28.80 2.07
N GLY A 207 4.60 -28.25 1.36
CA GLY A 207 4.42 -27.34 0.23
C GLY A 207 4.35 -25.86 0.60
N THR A 208 4.41 -25.47 1.88
CA THR A 208 4.41 -24.05 2.27
C THR A 208 5.62 -23.33 1.67
N PHE A 209 5.45 -22.17 1.03
CA PHE A 209 6.59 -21.36 0.57
C PHE A 209 7.55 -21.04 1.71
N ALA A 210 8.85 -21.18 1.50
CA ALA A 210 9.83 -21.04 2.56
C ALA A 210 11.17 -20.51 2.04
N ARG A 211 12.01 -20.06 2.96
CA ARG A 211 13.38 -19.62 2.67
C ARG A 211 14.40 -20.56 3.33
N LEU A 212 15.58 -20.59 2.73
CA LEU A 212 16.78 -21.23 3.28
C LEU A 212 17.65 -20.26 4.10
N ARG A 213 17.13 -19.07 4.41
CA ARG A 213 17.78 -18.02 5.20
C ARG A 213 16.79 -17.35 6.18
N PRO A 214 17.25 -16.78 7.32
CA PRO A 214 18.63 -16.87 7.84
C PRO A 214 18.96 -18.28 8.35
N TYR A 215 17.94 -19.12 8.56
CA TYR A 215 18.05 -20.53 8.86
C TYR A 215 17.37 -21.36 7.77
N LYS A 216 17.72 -22.64 7.67
CA LYS A 216 17.01 -23.60 6.82
C LYS A 216 15.56 -23.73 7.28
N ASN A 217 14.63 -23.90 6.33
CA ASN A 217 13.21 -24.11 6.59
C ASN A 217 12.59 -22.97 7.42
N SER A 218 12.87 -21.73 7.01
CA SER A 218 12.32 -20.53 7.63
C SER A 218 11.11 -20.02 6.84
N LEU A 219 9.99 -19.79 7.52
CA LEU A 219 8.87 -19.03 6.99
C LEU A 219 9.05 -17.56 7.33
N TRP A 220 8.93 -16.71 6.32
CA TRP A 220 8.87 -15.26 6.46
C TRP A 220 7.46 -14.81 6.19
N LEU A 221 6.91 -13.98 7.07
CA LEU A 221 5.54 -13.51 6.94
C LEU A 221 5.33 -12.75 5.62
N ASP A 222 6.37 -12.07 5.13
CA ASP A 222 6.43 -11.39 3.83
C ASP A 222 6.04 -12.33 2.67
N ASP A 223 6.43 -13.62 2.72
CA ASP A 223 6.17 -14.59 1.64
C ASP A 223 4.68 -14.91 1.46
N MET A 224 3.84 -14.58 2.45
CA MET A 224 2.40 -14.54 2.22
C MET A 224 2.07 -13.61 1.06
N PHE A 225 2.70 -12.44 0.96
CA PHE A 225 2.44 -11.48 -0.12
C PHE A 225 3.32 -11.72 -1.34
N MET A 226 4.54 -12.20 -1.15
CA MET A 226 5.45 -12.43 -2.29
C MET A 226 5.04 -13.64 -3.15
N GLY A 227 4.28 -14.60 -2.63
CA GLY A 227 3.85 -15.77 -3.40
C GLY A 227 2.35 -15.81 -3.72
N ILE A 228 1.53 -15.68 -2.68
CA ILE A 228 0.12 -16.10 -2.71
C ILE A 228 -0.75 -15.27 -3.66
N PRO A 229 -0.66 -13.93 -3.73
CA PRO A 229 -1.46 -13.11 -4.65
C PRO A 229 -1.29 -13.54 -6.12
N SER A 230 -0.06 -13.83 -6.57
CA SER A 230 0.19 -14.28 -7.94
C SER A 230 -0.45 -15.63 -8.23
N VAL A 231 -0.39 -16.56 -7.26
CA VAL A 231 -1.07 -17.86 -7.36
C VAL A 231 -2.59 -17.66 -7.46
N ALA A 232 -3.18 -16.84 -6.59
CA ALA A 232 -4.62 -16.58 -6.63
C ALA A 232 -5.04 -15.90 -7.96
N LEU A 233 -4.31 -14.89 -8.41
CA LEU A 233 -4.56 -14.19 -9.68
C LEU A 233 -4.39 -15.10 -10.90
N MET A 234 -3.48 -16.08 -10.86
CA MET A 234 -3.37 -17.08 -11.91
C MET A 234 -4.63 -17.94 -12.05
N GLY A 235 -5.38 -18.14 -10.96
CA GLY A 235 -6.69 -18.78 -11.04
C GLY A 235 -7.71 -17.97 -11.86
N SER A 236 -7.55 -16.65 -11.91
CA SER A 236 -8.34 -15.78 -12.77
C SER A 236 -7.78 -15.69 -14.20
N TYR A 237 -6.46 -15.83 -14.38
CA TYR A 237 -5.75 -15.71 -15.64
C TYR A 237 -5.82 -16.98 -16.52
N ASP A 238 -5.41 -18.13 -15.96
CA ASP A 238 -5.50 -19.44 -16.62
C ASP A 238 -6.74 -20.19 -16.12
N LYS A 239 -7.84 -19.98 -16.84
CA LYS A 239 -9.14 -20.60 -16.50
C LYS A 239 -9.10 -22.13 -16.50
N SER A 240 -8.15 -22.75 -17.20
CA SER A 240 -8.04 -24.22 -17.24
C SER A 240 -7.53 -24.83 -15.93
N LYS A 241 -6.83 -24.04 -15.11
CA LYS A 241 -6.27 -24.45 -13.81
C LYS A 241 -6.81 -23.63 -12.63
N SER A 242 -7.92 -22.93 -12.84
CA SER A 242 -8.53 -22.01 -11.88
C SER A 242 -8.69 -22.62 -10.48
N GLN A 243 -9.33 -23.79 -10.42
CA GLN A 243 -9.55 -24.52 -9.18
C GLN A 243 -8.25 -24.82 -8.43
N THR A 244 -7.25 -25.38 -9.13
CA THR A 244 -5.96 -25.75 -8.55
C THR A 244 -5.23 -24.55 -7.96
N TYR A 245 -5.25 -23.41 -8.65
CA TYR A 245 -4.60 -22.20 -8.18
C TYR A 245 -5.32 -21.56 -7.00
N TYR A 246 -6.65 -21.56 -6.98
CA TYR A 246 -7.41 -21.11 -5.82
C TYR A 246 -7.23 -22.02 -4.59
N GLU A 247 -7.21 -23.35 -4.78
CA GLU A 247 -6.91 -24.30 -3.70
C GLU A 247 -5.52 -24.10 -3.13
N GLU A 248 -4.51 -23.92 -3.97
CA GLU A 248 -3.14 -23.65 -3.54
C GLU A 248 -3.03 -22.31 -2.80
N ALA A 249 -3.69 -21.25 -3.28
CA ALA A 249 -3.70 -19.96 -2.59
C ALA A 249 -4.32 -20.06 -1.19
N VAL A 250 -5.49 -20.71 -1.06
CA VAL A 250 -6.15 -20.96 0.24
C VAL A 250 -5.24 -21.80 1.14
N LYS A 251 -4.65 -22.87 0.60
CA LYS A 251 -3.75 -23.75 1.35
C LYS A 251 -2.56 -22.97 1.92
N GLN A 252 -1.90 -22.14 1.12
CA GLN A 252 -0.77 -21.32 1.57
C GLN A 252 -1.20 -20.37 2.70
N VAL A 253 -2.29 -19.61 2.55
CA VAL A 253 -2.76 -18.69 3.61
C VAL A 253 -2.95 -19.42 4.94
N LEU A 254 -3.63 -20.57 4.90
CA LEU A 254 -3.93 -21.33 6.12
C LEU A 254 -2.68 -22.00 6.72
N GLN A 255 -1.73 -22.47 5.89
CA GLN A 255 -0.47 -23.06 6.35
C GLN A 255 0.46 -22.03 7.00
N PHE A 256 0.55 -20.81 6.46
CA PHE A 256 1.24 -19.69 7.08
C PHE A 256 0.55 -19.30 8.39
N ALA A 257 -0.77 -19.08 8.36
CA ALA A 257 -1.54 -18.67 9.54
C ALA A 257 -1.44 -19.66 10.70
N ASN A 258 -1.50 -20.96 10.43
CA ASN A 258 -1.38 -22.01 11.45
C ASN A 258 -0.06 -21.92 12.24
N ARG A 259 1.02 -21.41 11.64
CA ARG A 259 2.34 -21.31 12.26
C ARG A 259 2.70 -19.91 12.70
N MET A 260 2.15 -18.89 12.08
CA MET A 260 2.61 -17.50 12.21
C MET A 260 1.59 -16.58 12.87
N PHE A 261 0.30 -16.93 12.89
CA PHE A 261 -0.68 -16.15 13.65
C PHE A 261 -0.51 -16.39 15.16
N VAL A 262 -0.76 -15.35 15.95
CA VAL A 262 -0.76 -15.36 17.42
C VAL A 262 -2.17 -14.96 17.87
N PRO A 263 -3.08 -15.93 18.10
CA PRO A 263 -4.49 -15.66 18.35
C PRO A 263 -4.76 -14.73 19.54
N GLU A 264 -3.93 -14.80 20.59
CA GLU A 264 -4.06 -14.01 21.81
C GLU A 264 -3.80 -12.52 21.57
N LYS A 265 -3.04 -12.20 20.52
CA LYS A 265 -2.73 -10.83 20.09
C LYS A 265 -3.57 -10.40 18.88
N GLY A 266 -4.10 -11.35 18.12
CA GLY A 266 -4.68 -11.06 16.81
C GLY A 266 -3.63 -10.52 15.82
N LEU A 267 -2.37 -10.91 15.96
CA LEU A 267 -1.24 -10.42 15.15
C LEU A 267 -0.39 -11.61 14.66
N PHE A 268 0.46 -11.38 13.66
CA PHE A 268 1.40 -12.38 13.17
C PHE A 268 2.82 -12.14 13.69
N ARG A 269 3.56 -13.23 13.98
CA ARG A 269 5.02 -13.18 14.14
C ARG A 269 5.68 -12.98 12.77
N HIS A 270 6.77 -12.21 12.70
CA HIS A 270 7.48 -12.00 11.44
C HIS A 270 8.16 -13.28 10.90
N GLY A 271 8.70 -14.11 11.78
CA GLY A 271 9.47 -15.28 11.39
C GLY A 271 9.08 -16.54 12.16
N TRP A 272 9.19 -17.68 11.49
CA TRP A 272 9.06 -19.00 12.06
C TRP A 272 10.13 -19.92 11.48
N VAL A 273 10.80 -20.71 12.29
CA VAL A 273 11.90 -21.59 11.87
C VAL A 273 11.60 -23.00 12.35
N GLU A 274 11.57 -23.95 11.42
CA GLU A 274 11.11 -25.32 11.70
C GLU A 274 11.91 -26.03 12.80
N SER A 275 13.21 -25.76 12.88
CA SER A 275 14.10 -26.41 13.84
C SER A 275 14.06 -25.80 15.25
N MET A 276 13.32 -24.72 15.48
CA MET A 276 13.24 -24.10 16.82
C MET A 276 12.16 -24.78 17.68
N ALA A 277 12.47 -25.01 18.95
CA ALA A 277 11.49 -25.54 19.90
C ALA A 277 10.46 -24.47 20.32
N ASP A 278 10.91 -23.24 20.50
CA ASP A 278 10.08 -22.07 20.77
C ASP A 278 10.11 -21.11 19.56
N HIS A 279 9.00 -20.41 19.31
CA HIS A 279 8.87 -19.49 18.18
C HIS A 279 8.56 -18.06 18.65
N PRO A 280 9.60 -17.25 18.94
CA PRO A 280 9.44 -15.87 19.41
C PRO A 280 8.59 -15.03 18.45
N ALA A 281 7.73 -14.18 19.01
CA ALA A 281 6.87 -13.30 18.24
C ALA A 281 7.43 -11.87 18.24
N PHE A 282 7.94 -11.45 17.08
CA PHE A 282 8.17 -10.04 16.76
C PHE A 282 7.09 -9.61 15.77
N HIS A 283 6.12 -8.84 16.25
CA HIS A 283 4.99 -8.34 15.48
C HIS A 283 5.39 -7.13 14.63
N TRP A 284 6.31 -7.37 13.69
CA TRP A 284 6.81 -6.32 12.81
C TRP A 284 5.69 -5.77 11.93
N GLY A 285 5.53 -4.43 11.95
CA GLY A 285 4.44 -3.72 11.29
C GLY A 285 4.32 -4.05 9.82
N ARG A 286 5.35 -3.79 9.02
CA ARG A 286 5.23 -3.98 7.56
C ARG A 286 4.92 -5.42 7.15
N ALA A 287 5.54 -6.43 7.75
CA ALA A 287 5.21 -7.82 7.43
C ALA A 287 3.77 -8.20 7.86
N ASN A 288 3.26 -7.65 8.96
CA ASN A 288 1.83 -7.77 9.28
C ASN A 288 0.95 -7.06 8.23
N GLY A 289 1.43 -5.95 7.66
CA GLY A 289 0.82 -5.28 6.52
C GLY A 289 0.75 -6.16 5.28
N TRP A 290 1.81 -6.93 5.00
CA TRP A 290 1.83 -7.91 3.92
C TRP A 290 0.83 -9.05 4.15
N ALA A 291 0.71 -9.56 5.38
CA ALA A 291 -0.24 -10.62 5.69
C ALA A 291 -1.71 -10.19 5.47
N ILE A 292 -2.09 -8.99 5.93
CA ILE A 292 -3.45 -8.48 5.71
C ILE A 292 -3.69 -8.16 4.23
N LEU A 293 -2.70 -7.62 3.52
CA LEU A 293 -2.76 -7.37 2.08
C LEU A 293 -2.99 -8.66 1.29
N THR A 294 -2.26 -9.72 1.61
CA THR A 294 -2.48 -11.04 1.01
C THR A 294 -3.90 -11.53 1.17
N MET A 295 -4.46 -11.40 2.37
CA MET A 295 -5.84 -11.84 2.61
C MET A 295 -6.82 -11.03 1.76
N CYS A 296 -6.66 -9.71 1.64
CA CYS A 296 -7.48 -8.90 0.73
C CYS A 296 -7.35 -9.37 -0.73
N GLU A 297 -6.12 -9.53 -1.23
CA GLU A 297 -5.85 -9.93 -2.61
C GLU A 297 -6.42 -11.31 -2.98
N VAL A 298 -6.34 -12.28 -2.07
CA VAL A 298 -6.93 -13.61 -2.25
C VAL A 298 -8.46 -13.53 -2.23
N LEU A 299 -9.03 -12.81 -1.28
CA LEU A 299 -10.49 -12.68 -1.15
C LEU A 299 -11.15 -11.92 -2.31
N ASP A 300 -10.39 -11.07 -3.00
CA ASP A 300 -10.84 -10.36 -4.18
C ASP A 300 -11.08 -11.26 -5.40
N VAL A 301 -10.36 -12.38 -5.50
CA VAL A 301 -10.41 -13.25 -6.67
C VAL A 301 -11.06 -14.60 -6.42
N LEU A 302 -11.16 -15.04 -5.16
CA LEU A 302 -11.87 -16.27 -4.82
C LEU A 302 -13.37 -16.14 -5.10
N PRO A 303 -14.02 -17.16 -5.71
CA PRO A 303 -15.47 -17.26 -5.74
C PRO A 303 -16.07 -17.17 -4.34
N GLU A 304 -17.25 -16.55 -4.19
CA GLU A 304 -17.82 -16.27 -2.86
C GLU A 304 -18.11 -17.54 -2.03
N ASP A 305 -18.43 -18.64 -2.70
CA ASP A 305 -18.73 -19.97 -2.15
C ASP A 305 -17.51 -20.90 -2.11
N PHE A 306 -16.31 -20.40 -2.44
CA PHE A 306 -15.11 -21.22 -2.49
C PHE A 306 -14.73 -21.78 -1.12
N ALA A 307 -14.40 -23.07 -1.06
CA ALA A 307 -14.05 -23.74 0.18
C ALA A 307 -12.81 -23.11 0.85
N GLY A 308 -12.96 -22.74 2.13
CA GLY A 308 -11.90 -22.09 2.91
C GLY A 308 -11.88 -20.56 2.83
N ARG A 309 -12.70 -19.94 1.96
CA ARG A 309 -12.85 -18.48 1.93
C ARG A 309 -13.36 -17.92 3.27
N ASP A 310 -14.29 -18.62 3.91
CA ASP A 310 -14.81 -18.30 5.25
C ASP A 310 -13.72 -18.25 6.32
N LYS A 311 -12.76 -19.19 6.27
CA LYS A 311 -11.61 -19.23 7.18
C LYS A 311 -10.71 -18.01 6.98
N ILE A 312 -10.48 -17.60 5.74
CA ILE A 312 -9.68 -16.41 5.41
C ILE A 312 -10.41 -15.13 5.86
N ILE A 313 -11.73 -15.01 5.65
CA ILE A 313 -12.52 -13.88 6.16
C ILE A 313 -12.42 -13.80 7.69
N ASN A 314 -12.50 -14.93 8.40
CA ASN A 314 -12.45 -14.94 9.85
C ASN A 314 -11.05 -14.56 10.37
N LEU A 315 -10.00 -15.03 9.69
CA LEU A 315 -8.61 -14.64 9.98
C LEU A 315 -8.39 -13.15 9.73
N LEU A 316 -8.87 -12.62 8.60
CA LEU A 316 -8.83 -11.18 8.27
C LEU A 316 -9.49 -10.36 9.40
N ARG A 317 -10.71 -10.74 9.80
CA ARG A 317 -11.44 -10.04 10.88
C ARG A 317 -10.71 -10.10 12.22
N ALA A 318 -10.08 -11.23 12.55
CA ALA A 318 -9.28 -11.35 13.77
C ALA A 318 -8.03 -10.46 13.72
N HIS A 319 -7.36 -10.41 12.57
CA HIS A 319 -6.18 -9.58 12.36
C HIS A 319 -6.53 -8.08 12.38
N VAL A 320 -7.62 -7.68 11.74
CA VAL A 320 -8.12 -6.29 11.77
C VAL A 320 -8.39 -5.83 13.20
N ARG A 321 -8.98 -6.68 14.06
CA ARG A 321 -9.17 -6.35 15.49
C ARG A 321 -7.85 -6.11 16.22
N GLY A 322 -6.87 -7.00 16.03
CA GLY A 322 -5.55 -6.86 16.65
C GLY A 322 -4.81 -5.61 16.17
N LEU A 323 -4.85 -5.34 14.87
CA LEU A 323 -4.25 -4.14 14.28
C LEU A 323 -4.93 -2.87 14.79
N ALA A 324 -6.26 -2.76 14.72
CA ALA A 324 -6.97 -1.56 15.17
C ALA A 324 -6.69 -1.22 16.64
N ALA A 325 -6.54 -2.24 17.51
CA ALA A 325 -6.19 -2.05 18.92
C ALA A 325 -4.76 -1.51 19.14
N CYS A 326 -3.88 -1.59 18.14
CA CYS A 326 -2.49 -1.13 18.19
C CYS A 326 -2.26 0.23 17.50
N GLN A 327 -3.31 0.93 17.04
CA GLN A 327 -3.14 2.25 16.42
C GLN A 327 -2.61 3.26 17.44
N GLY A 328 -1.52 3.94 17.09
CA GLY A 328 -0.90 4.99 17.88
C GLY A 328 -1.71 6.29 17.87
N LYS A 329 -1.44 7.17 18.84
CA LYS A 329 -2.19 8.43 19.04
C LYS A 329 -2.14 9.39 17.83
N ASN A 330 -1.10 9.29 17.01
CA ASN A 330 -0.94 10.12 15.80
C ASN A 330 -1.52 9.45 14.55
N GLY A 331 -2.22 8.32 14.71
CA GLY A 331 -2.81 7.53 13.63
C GLY A 331 -1.88 6.52 12.98
N PHE A 332 -0.58 6.63 13.20
CA PHE A 332 0.41 5.64 12.78
C PHE A 332 0.32 4.35 13.58
N TRP A 333 0.85 3.28 13.00
CA TRP A 333 1.21 2.08 13.75
C TRP A 333 2.71 2.05 14.04
N HIS A 334 3.06 1.39 15.14
CA HIS A 334 4.43 1.24 15.59
C HIS A 334 5.17 0.13 14.80
N GLN A 335 6.48 0.29 14.63
CA GLN A 335 7.37 -0.66 13.96
C GLN A 335 7.26 -2.07 14.55
N LEU A 336 7.18 -2.20 15.87
CA LEU A 336 6.66 -3.40 16.53
C LEU A 336 5.29 -3.06 17.11
N LEU A 337 4.25 -3.72 16.60
CA LEU A 337 2.86 -3.31 16.79
C LEU A 337 2.41 -3.32 18.25
N ASP A 338 2.89 -4.28 19.03
CA ASP A 338 2.55 -4.42 20.44
C ASP A 338 3.51 -3.68 21.38
N ARG A 339 4.33 -2.76 20.84
CA ARG A 339 5.34 -1.99 21.57
C ARG A 339 5.32 -0.52 21.17
N ASN A 340 4.56 0.26 21.95
CA ASN A 340 4.32 1.68 21.71
C ASN A 340 5.55 2.59 21.96
N ASP A 341 6.66 2.03 22.42
CA ASP A 341 7.96 2.68 22.55
C ASP A 341 8.87 2.46 21.33
N SER A 342 8.46 1.61 20.37
CA SER A 342 9.09 1.57 19.05
C SER A 342 8.61 2.71 18.16
N TYR A 343 9.35 3.09 17.12
CA TYR A 343 9.01 4.25 16.30
C TYR A 343 7.74 4.04 15.45
N GLU A 344 7.03 5.12 15.12
CA GLU A 344 5.89 5.13 14.19
C GLU A 344 6.37 4.90 12.74
N GLU A 345 5.77 3.95 12.01
CA GLU A 345 6.25 3.52 10.69
C GLU A 345 5.18 3.70 9.59
N THR A 346 5.58 4.36 8.51
CA THR A 346 4.64 4.87 7.49
C THR A 346 4.15 3.80 6.52
N SER A 347 5.00 2.88 6.07
CA SER A 347 4.59 1.88 5.07
C SER A 347 3.58 0.87 5.63
N ALA A 348 3.76 0.42 6.86
CA ALA A 348 2.80 -0.42 7.58
C ALA A 348 1.47 0.31 7.77
N THR A 349 1.52 1.56 8.22
CA THR A 349 0.33 2.41 8.39
C THR A 349 -0.46 2.51 7.08
N ALA A 350 0.21 2.78 5.95
CA ALA A 350 -0.44 2.86 4.65
C ALA A 350 -1.05 1.51 4.20
N LEU A 351 -0.38 0.38 4.47
CA LEU A 351 -0.95 -0.95 4.20
C LEU A 351 -2.23 -1.19 5.00
N TYR A 352 -2.27 -0.79 6.27
CA TYR A 352 -3.46 -0.97 7.10
C TYR A 352 -4.61 -0.07 6.67
N VAL A 353 -4.32 1.20 6.34
CA VAL A 353 -5.33 2.11 5.78
C VAL A 353 -5.93 1.51 4.52
N TYR A 354 -5.11 1.06 3.58
CA TYR A 354 -5.59 0.39 2.37
C TYR A 354 -6.46 -0.83 2.70
N CYS A 355 -5.92 -1.80 3.45
CA CYS A 355 -6.60 -3.08 3.62
C CYS A 355 -7.89 -2.98 4.43
N MET A 356 -7.92 -2.12 5.46
CA MET A 356 -9.13 -1.90 6.25
C MET A 356 -10.17 -1.08 5.48
N ALA A 357 -9.76 -0.04 4.73
CA ALA A 357 -10.70 0.71 3.88
C ALA A 357 -11.29 -0.20 2.80
N HIS A 358 -10.45 -1.05 2.19
CA HIS A 358 -10.87 -2.05 1.23
C HIS A 358 -11.85 -3.05 1.84
N ALA A 359 -11.53 -3.60 3.02
CA ALA A 359 -12.41 -4.53 3.72
C ALA A 359 -13.76 -3.89 4.10
N ILE A 360 -13.81 -2.57 4.37
CA ILE A 360 -15.08 -1.83 4.56
C ILE A 360 -15.84 -1.76 3.22
N ASN A 361 -15.19 -1.32 2.14
CA ASN A 361 -15.80 -1.20 0.82
C ASN A 361 -16.35 -2.53 0.29
N LYS A 362 -15.70 -3.65 0.65
CA LYS A 362 -16.13 -5.01 0.31
C LYS A 362 -17.18 -5.59 1.27
N GLY A 363 -17.55 -4.88 2.33
CA GLY A 363 -18.51 -5.34 3.34
C GLY A 363 -17.97 -6.48 4.24
N TRP A 364 -16.65 -6.67 4.28
CA TRP A 364 -16.03 -7.72 5.10
C TRP A 364 -15.93 -7.32 6.57
N ILE A 365 -15.80 -6.02 6.86
CA ILE A 365 -15.76 -5.46 8.21
C ILE A 365 -16.71 -4.26 8.34
N ASP A 366 -17.04 -3.89 9.58
CA ASP A 366 -18.02 -2.84 9.89
C ASP A 366 -17.45 -1.42 9.69
N ALA A 367 -18.16 -0.60 8.91
CA ALA A 367 -17.73 0.77 8.59
C ALA A 367 -17.76 1.70 9.81
N MET A 368 -18.71 1.52 10.74
CA MET A 368 -18.85 2.38 11.91
C MET A 368 -17.69 2.15 12.90
N ALA A 369 -17.29 0.88 13.06
CA ALA A 369 -16.19 0.50 13.94
C ALA A 369 -14.80 0.89 13.39
N TYR A 370 -14.57 0.73 12.07
CA TYR A 370 -13.23 0.85 11.49
C TYR A 370 -13.04 2.05 10.57
N GLY A 371 -14.11 2.72 10.14
CA GLY A 371 -14.04 3.96 9.34
C GLY A 371 -13.22 5.08 10.00
N PRO A 372 -13.41 5.36 11.30
CA PRO A 372 -12.58 6.34 12.01
C PRO A 372 -11.10 5.94 12.08
N VAL A 373 -10.82 4.65 12.26
CA VAL A 373 -9.45 4.09 12.31
C VAL A 373 -8.70 4.36 10.99
N VAL A 374 -9.34 4.07 9.85
CA VAL A 374 -8.71 4.29 8.53
C VAL A 374 -8.60 5.76 8.18
N THR A 375 -9.57 6.59 8.59
CA THR A 375 -9.51 8.04 8.37
C THR A 375 -8.36 8.67 9.14
N LEU A 376 -8.19 8.29 10.42
CA LEU A 376 -7.05 8.72 11.23
C LEU A 376 -5.72 8.21 10.67
N GLY A 377 -5.67 6.96 10.21
CA GLY A 377 -4.49 6.40 9.55
C GLY A 377 -4.15 7.13 8.26
N TRP A 378 -5.13 7.58 7.48
CA TRP A 378 -4.87 8.39 6.28
C TRP A 378 -4.26 9.74 6.63
N HIS A 379 -4.75 10.45 7.65
CA HIS A 379 -4.11 11.70 8.12
C HIS A 379 -2.64 11.48 8.51
N ALA A 380 -2.33 10.34 9.14
CA ALA A 380 -0.96 9.97 9.45
C ALA A 380 -0.11 9.82 8.17
N VAL A 381 -0.56 9.01 7.22
CA VAL A 381 0.13 8.79 5.93
C VAL A 381 0.30 10.09 5.14
N SER A 382 -0.77 10.87 5.00
CA SER A 382 -0.78 12.18 4.32
C SER A 382 0.27 13.11 4.92
N SER A 383 0.38 13.15 6.26
CA SER A 383 1.39 13.97 6.96
C SER A 383 2.85 13.54 6.72
N ALA A 384 3.07 12.34 6.16
CA ALA A 384 4.40 11.83 5.82
C ALA A 384 4.73 12.01 4.32
N ILE A 385 3.81 12.54 3.50
CA ILE A 385 4.04 12.87 2.09
C ILE A 385 4.52 14.31 2.02
N ASN A 386 5.83 14.51 1.82
CA ASN A 386 6.39 15.86 1.77
C ASN A 386 6.09 16.57 0.43
N ASP A 387 6.49 17.85 0.35
CA ASP A 387 6.20 18.72 -0.80
C ASP A 387 6.80 18.20 -2.12
N LYS A 388 7.83 17.34 -2.06
CA LYS A 388 8.44 16.72 -3.25
C LYS A 388 7.70 15.48 -3.72
N GLY A 389 6.73 14.97 -2.96
CA GLY A 389 6.07 13.68 -3.19
C GLY A 389 6.85 12.47 -2.67
N GLN A 390 7.87 12.68 -1.83
CA GLN A 390 8.55 11.60 -1.12
C GLN A 390 7.73 11.17 0.10
N VAL A 391 7.81 9.88 0.43
CA VAL A 391 7.16 9.31 1.62
C VAL A 391 8.19 9.14 2.74
N GLU A 392 8.00 9.85 3.84
CA GLU A 392 8.90 9.88 5.00
C GLU A 392 8.55 8.80 6.03
N GLY A 393 9.46 8.52 6.97
CA GLY A 393 9.23 7.53 8.05
C GLY A 393 9.08 6.08 7.57
N VAL A 394 9.59 5.77 6.37
CA VAL A 394 9.50 4.42 5.79
C VAL A 394 10.70 3.59 6.22
N CYS A 395 10.44 2.48 6.91
CA CYS A 395 11.47 1.52 7.32
C CYS A 395 12.13 0.89 6.08
N VAL A 396 13.46 0.87 6.02
CA VAL A 396 14.23 0.27 4.91
C VAL A 396 14.04 -1.25 4.82
N GLY A 397 14.56 -1.88 3.77
CA GLY A 397 14.58 -3.34 3.64
C GLY A 397 15.11 -4.00 4.92
N THR A 398 14.33 -4.95 5.45
CA THR A 398 14.52 -5.48 6.81
C THR A 398 14.42 -6.99 6.78
N GLY A 399 15.45 -7.65 7.31
CA GLY A 399 15.51 -9.10 7.43
C GLY A 399 14.79 -9.62 8.69
N MET A 400 14.94 -10.90 8.98
CA MET A 400 14.42 -11.54 10.19
C MET A 400 15.42 -11.45 11.34
N GLY A 401 14.99 -10.89 12.47
CA GLY A 401 15.71 -10.88 13.74
C GLY A 401 14.92 -11.57 14.85
N PHE A 402 15.62 -12.06 15.88
CA PHE A 402 15.05 -12.70 17.07
C PHE A 402 15.33 -11.92 18.37
N ASP A 403 15.73 -10.65 18.24
CA ASP A 403 15.86 -9.69 19.33
C ASP A 403 15.14 -8.38 18.93
N PRO A 404 14.68 -7.58 19.91
CA PRO A 404 13.93 -6.37 19.59
C PRO A 404 14.81 -5.25 19.05
N ALA A 405 16.07 -5.15 19.48
CA ALA A 405 16.94 -4.05 19.06
C ALA A 405 17.09 -4.03 17.54
N PHE A 406 17.20 -5.21 16.92
CA PHE A 406 17.18 -5.35 15.47
C PHE A 406 16.01 -4.61 14.80
N TYR A 407 14.78 -4.73 15.31
CA TYR A 407 13.60 -4.08 14.76
C TYR A 407 13.49 -2.60 15.14
N TYR A 408 13.76 -2.26 16.40
CA TYR A 408 13.66 -0.88 16.92
C TYR A 408 14.61 0.09 16.21
N TYR A 409 15.78 -0.39 15.80
CA TYR A 409 16.82 0.46 15.20
C TYR A 409 16.91 0.30 13.67
N ARG A 410 15.90 -0.29 13.02
CA ARG A 410 15.86 -0.29 11.55
C ARG A 410 15.80 1.16 11.04
N PRO A 411 16.70 1.55 10.12
CA PRO A 411 16.67 2.90 9.56
C PRO A 411 15.37 3.19 8.83
N VAL A 412 15.02 4.47 8.78
CA VAL A 412 14.01 5.00 7.87
C VAL A 412 14.68 5.82 6.78
N ASN A 413 14.14 5.79 5.56
CA ASN A 413 14.69 6.56 4.45
C ASN A 413 13.63 6.85 3.39
N VAL A 414 13.63 8.05 2.82
CA VAL A 414 12.72 8.43 1.72
C VAL A 414 12.93 7.59 0.45
N TYR A 415 14.11 6.99 0.25
CA TYR A 415 14.37 6.07 -0.85
C TYR A 415 14.01 4.61 -0.53
N ALA A 416 13.43 4.33 0.64
CA ALA A 416 12.82 3.03 0.90
C ALA A 416 11.55 2.88 0.03
N ALA A 417 11.65 2.08 -1.03
CA ALA A 417 10.60 1.92 -2.03
C ALA A 417 9.25 1.42 -1.45
N HIS A 418 9.27 0.79 -0.28
CA HIS A 418 8.12 0.20 0.41
C HIS A 418 7.00 1.18 0.76
N GLY A 419 7.25 2.49 0.80
CA GLY A 419 6.24 3.48 1.17
C GLY A 419 5.32 3.92 0.02
N TYR A 420 5.83 3.88 -1.21
CA TYR A 420 5.19 4.54 -2.34
C TYR A 420 3.93 3.82 -2.83
N GLY A 421 4.04 2.52 -3.12
CA GLY A 421 2.90 1.71 -3.51
C GLY A 421 1.79 1.71 -2.47
N PRO A 422 2.07 1.40 -1.18
CA PRO A 422 1.06 1.45 -0.13
C PRO A 422 0.39 2.81 0.05
N ALA A 423 1.13 3.92 -0.01
CA ALA A 423 0.54 5.26 0.13
C ALA A 423 -0.44 5.57 -1.01
N LEU A 424 -0.08 5.24 -2.26
CA LEU A 424 -0.98 5.38 -3.42
C LEU A 424 -2.21 4.47 -3.29
N TRP A 425 -2.02 3.23 -2.83
CA TRP A 425 -3.11 2.27 -2.69
C TRP A 425 -4.10 2.69 -1.60
N ALA A 426 -3.57 3.16 -0.47
CA ALA A 426 -4.36 3.72 0.62
C ALA A 426 -5.18 4.92 0.15
N GLY A 427 -4.57 5.87 -0.58
CA GLY A 427 -5.27 7.03 -1.10
C GLY A 427 -6.37 6.64 -2.09
N ALA A 428 -6.07 5.74 -3.03
CA ALA A 428 -7.05 5.25 -4.00
C ALA A 428 -8.28 4.62 -3.30
N GLU A 429 -8.05 3.82 -2.27
CA GLU A 429 -9.14 3.15 -1.57
C GLU A 429 -9.90 4.09 -0.62
N MET A 430 -9.22 5.09 -0.04
CA MET A 430 -9.86 6.17 0.71
C MET A 430 -10.79 7.01 -0.18
N ILE A 431 -10.41 7.30 -1.43
CA ILE A 431 -11.30 7.98 -2.39
C ILE A 431 -12.58 7.16 -2.63
N LYS A 432 -12.47 5.84 -2.81
CA LYS A 432 -13.65 4.96 -2.95
C LYS A 432 -14.50 4.98 -1.67
N LEU A 433 -13.86 4.87 -0.51
CA LEU A 433 -14.52 4.87 0.81
C LEU A 433 -15.31 6.16 1.03
N ILE A 434 -14.68 7.32 0.82
CA ILE A 434 -15.30 8.65 1.00
C ILE A 434 -16.52 8.83 0.09
N ARG A 435 -16.46 8.30 -1.14
CA ARG A 435 -17.58 8.39 -2.09
C ARG A 435 -18.74 7.45 -1.77
N GLN A 436 -18.49 6.38 -1.03
CA GLN A 436 -19.50 5.34 -0.72
C GLN A 436 -20.10 5.49 0.68
N GLN A 437 -19.35 6.06 1.63
CA GLN A 437 -19.74 6.17 3.03
C GLN A 437 -20.28 7.55 3.38
N HIS A 438 -21.07 7.63 4.44
CA HIS A 438 -21.57 8.91 4.97
C HIS A 438 -20.74 9.28 6.20
N ILE A 439 -19.74 10.14 5.99
CA ILE A 439 -18.75 10.50 7.01
C ILE A 439 -19.08 11.90 7.54
N ARG A 440 -19.18 12.05 8.86
CA ARG A 440 -19.45 13.34 9.49
C ARG A 440 -18.62 13.51 10.76
N SER A 441 -18.31 14.77 11.08
CA SER A 441 -17.92 15.11 12.44
C SER A 441 -19.19 15.24 13.29
N ASN A 442 -19.21 14.56 14.43
CA ASN A 442 -20.25 14.65 15.45
C ASN A 442 -19.59 14.51 16.82
N ASP A 443 -19.87 15.46 17.71
CA ASP A 443 -19.22 15.60 19.02
C ASP A 443 -17.69 15.60 18.93
N SER A 444 -17.20 16.40 17.96
CA SER A 444 -15.77 16.54 17.64
C SER A 444 -15.07 15.26 17.18
N ALA A 445 -15.80 14.15 16.98
CA ALA A 445 -15.27 12.88 16.50
C ALA A 445 -15.63 12.65 15.02
N VAL A 446 -14.74 12.00 14.27
CA VAL A 446 -15.07 11.47 12.93
C VAL A 446 -15.89 10.20 13.10
N LEU A 447 -17.13 10.20 12.62
CA LEU A 447 -18.05 9.07 12.68
C LEU A 447 -18.56 8.71 11.27
N PHE A 448 -18.86 7.43 11.10
CA PHE A 448 -19.41 6.85 9.88
C PHE A 448 -20.87 6.46 10.12
N TYR A 449 -21.72 6.72 9.15
CA TYR A 449 -23.17 6.52 9.22
C TYR A 449 -23.67 5.65 8.07
N ARG A 450 -24.76 4.93 8.32
CA ARG A 450 -25.42 4.09 7.30
C ARG A 450 -26.23 4.91 6.30
N THR A 451 -26.69 6.08 6.71
CA THR A 451 -27.49 7.02 5.91
C THR A 451 -26.89 8.43 5.95
N PRO A 452 -27.14 9.27 4.93
CA PRO A 452 -26.72 10.66 4.95
C PRO A 452 -27.37 11.42 6.11
N GLN A 453 -26.56 12.18 6.85
CA GLN A 453 -27.04 13.00 7.97
C GLN A 453 -27.31 14.44 7.50
N GLN A 454 -28.57 14.87 7.54
CA GLN A 454 -29.04 16.17 7.01
C GLN A 454 -29.04 17.29 8.06
N THR A 455 -27.91 17.48 8.73
CA THR A 455 -27.75 18.52 9.76
C THR A 455 -26.40 19.21 9.64
N THR A 456 -26.30 20.47 10.05
CA THR A 456 -25.04 21.19 10.20
C THR A 456 -24.61 21.33 11.65
N GLU A 457 -25.40 20.83 12.59
CA GLU A 457 -25.10 20.90 14.02
C GLU A 457 -23.81 20.11 14.34
N PRO A 458 -22.96 20.63 15.25
CA PRO A 458 -21.72 19.96 15.65
C PRO A 458 -21.97 18.69 16.49
N ILE A 459 -23.16 18.58 17.10
CA ILE A 459 -23.60 17.43 17.88
C ILE A 459 -25.04 17.11 17.46
N PHE A 460 -25.30 15.85 17.10
CA PHE A 460 -26.62 15.42 16.66
C PHE A 460 -26.89 13.94 16.96
N SER A 461 -28.16 13.55 16.96
CA SER A 461 -28.60 12.15 16.95
C SER A 461 -28.91 11.71 15.52
N GLU A 462 -28.68 10.43 15.22
CA GLU A 462 -29.08 9.83 13.94
C GLU A 462 -30.61 9.86 13.82
N GLU A 463 -31.11 10.23 12.63
CA GLU A 463 -32.56 10.30 12.32
C GLU A 463 -33.19 8.93 12.05
#